data_AF-A0A1P8U610-F1
#
_entry.id   AF-A0A1P8U610-F1
#
_cell.length_a   1.000
_cell.length_b   1.000
_cell.length_c   1.000
_cell.angle_alpha   90.00
_cell.angle_beta   90.00
_cell.angle_gamma   90.00
#
_symmetry.space_group_name_H-M   'P 1'
#
loop_
_entity.id
_entity.type
_entity.pdbx_description
1 polymer ?
#
loop_
_entity_poly.entity_id
_entity_poly.type
_entity_poly.pdbx_seq_one_letter_code
_entity_poly.pdbx_strand_id
1 'polypeptide(L)'
;MAASRTRPVAVAVIGLVVVTVYAAWAALQILVLNPLAAGPGRSLAQIHAEMDAAGQAVGIPPTLGILAIGPLLAAAVLVGVSRGHLAARTTAMLTLALLALGAFGYFWASFMWGMNLADTYGIGGGDHSPWARPLYAVSLASLVGLIAVAVAGVVRDRRAPASVV
;
A
#
# COMPACT_ATOMS: atom_id res chain seq x y z
N MET A 1 -14.59 27.86 -15.93
CA MET A 1 -13.30 27.40 -15.37
C MET A 1 -13.42 26.33 -14.26
N ALA A 2 -14.60 25.86 -13.85
CA ALA A 2 -14.75 24.86 -12.79
C ALA A 2 -14.57 23.39 -13.23
N ALA A 3 -14.96 23.04 -14.47
CA ALA A 3 -14.99 21.65 -14.95
C ALA A 3 -13.61 20.98 -15.14
N SER A 4 -12.53 21.77 -15.28
CA SER A 4 -11.17 21.23 -15.48
C SER A 4 -10.51 20.76 -14.18
N ARG A 5 -10.90 21.33 -13.02
CA ARG A 5 -10.32 21.03 -11.71
C ARG A 5 -10.96 19.80 -11.03
N THR A 6 -12.19 19.45 -11.44
CA THR A 6 -12.94 18.30 -10.90
C THR A 6 -12.27 16.96 -11.19
N ARG A 7 -11.63 16.83 -12.36
CA ARG A 7 -10.99 15.58 -12.79
C ARG A 7 -9.75 15.21 -11.96
N PRO A 8 -8.75 16.09 -11.75
CA PRO A 8 -7.62 15.81 -10.85
C PRO A 8 -8.05 15.46 -9.43
N VAL A 9 -9.03 16.18 -8.88
CA VAL A 9 -9.53 15.95 -7.51
C VAL A 9 -10.19 14.58 -7.41
N ALA A 10 -11.03 14.20 -8.38
CA ALA A 10 -11.63 12.87 -8.41
C ALA A 10 -10.57 11.75 -8.46
N VAL A 11 -9.51 11.92 -9.28
CA VAL A 11 -8.39 10.97 -9.32
C VAL A 11 -7.69 10.87 -7.96
N ALA A 12 -7.44 12.00 -7.30
CA ALA A 12 -6.81 12.02 -5.98
C ALA A 12 -7.68 11.37 -4.90
N VAL A 13 -8.99 11.60 -4.91
CA VAL A 13 -9.94 10.96 -3.99
C VAL A 13 -9.96 9.44 -4.20
N ILE A 14 -10.07 8.98 -5.45
CA ILE A 14 -10.00 7.56 -5.79
C ILE A 14 -8.67 6.97 -5.32
N GLY A 15 -7.56 7.67 -5.58
CA GLY A 15 -6.23 7.25 -5.15
C GLY A 15 -6.13 7.09 -3.63
N LEU A 16 -6.63 8.06 -2.86
CA LEU A 16 -6.69 7.98 -1.40
C LEU A 16 -7.51 6.78 -0.92
N VAL A 17 -8.70 6.58 -1.49
CA VAL A 17 -9.56 5.44 -1.14
C VAL A 17 -8.86 4.12 -1.42
N VAL A 18 -8.29 3.95 -2.61
CA VAL A 18 -7.61 2.70 -3.00
C VAL A 18 -6.39 2.42 -2.12
N VAL A 19 -5.56 3.43 -1.83
CA VAL A 19 -4.39 3.28 -0.93
C VAL A 19 -4.85 2.94 0.50
N THR A 20 -5.95 3.52 0.96
CA THR A 20 -6.51 3.22 2.29
C THR A 20 -7.04 1.80 2.37
N VAL A 21 -7.77 1.35 1.35
CA VAL A 21 -8.26 -0.05 1.26
C VAL A 21 -7.08 -1.02 1.19
N TYR A 22 -6.03 -0.71 0.43
CA TYR A 22 -4.81 -1.51 0.38
C TYR A 22 -4.19 -1.64 1.78
N ALA A 23 -4.02 -0.52 2.50
CA ALA A 23 -3.44 -0.52 3.84
C ALA A 23 -4.31 -1.28 4.85
N ALA A 24 -5.63 -1.14 4.77
CA ALA A 24 -6.57 -1.89 5.61
C ALA A 24 -6.51 -3.40 5.33
N TRP A 25 -6.41 -3.79 4.06
CA TRP A 25 -6.24 -5.20 3.69
C TRP A 25 -4.89 -5.76 4.18
N ALA A 26 -3.81 -4.98 4.06
CA ALA A 26 -2.51 -5.30 4.63
C ALA A 26 -2.59 -5.49 6.16
N ALA A 27 -3.28 -4.60 6.88
CA ALA A 27 -3.49 -4.74 8.31
C ALA A 27 -4.26 -6.02 8.66
N LEU A 28 -5.35 -6.31 7.95
CA LEU A 28 -6.12 -7.53 8.14
C LEU A 28 -5.27 -8.79 7.87
N GLN A 29 -4.46 -8.76 6.83
CA GLN A 29 -3.55 -9.86 6.51
C GLN A 29 -2.52 -10.07 7.64
N ILE A 30 -1.86 -9.01 8.12
CA ILE A 30 -0.81 -9.10 9.14
C ILE A 30 -1.38 -9.51 10.50
N LEU A 31 -2.49 -8.91 10.92
CA LEU A 31 -3.00 -9.02 12.29
C LEU A 31 -3.98 -10.19 12.48
N VAL A 32 -4.55 -10.71 11.39
CA VAL A 32 -5.63 -11.71 11.46
C VAL A 32 -5.35 -12.91 10.58
N LEU A 33 -5.30 -12.72 9.26
CA LEU A 33 -5.32 -13.84 8.31
C LEU A 33 -4.01 -14.65 8.37
N ASN A 34 -2.87 -13.98 8.45
CA ASN A 34 -1.57 -14.65 8.51
C ASN A 34 -1.35 -15.37 9.85
N PRO A 35 -1.61 -14.78 11.03
CA PRO A 35 -1.55 -15.49 12.30
C PRO A 35 -2.46 -16.73 12.33
N LEU A 36 -3.71 -16.62 11.89
CA LEU A 36 -4.64 -17.77 11.84
C LEU A 36 -4.16 -18.89 10.91
N ALA A 37 -3.49 -18.54 9.81
CA ALA A 37 -2.88 -19.53 8.92
C ALA A 37 -1.61 -20.16 9.51
N ALA A 38 -0.83 -19.39 10.28
CA ALA A 38 0.39 -19.84 10.95
C ALA A 38 0.10 -20.79 12.13
N GLY A 39 -1.02 -20.60 12.84
CA GLY A 39 -1.48 -21.45 13.95
C GLY A 39 -2.80 -22.16 13.67
N PRO A 40 -2.85 -23.19 12.80
CA PRO A 40 -4.10 -23.87 12.47
C PRO A 40 -4.82 -24.42 13.70
N GLY A 41 -6.13 -24.18 13.80
CA GLY A 41 -6.97 -24.65 14.91
C GLY A 41 -6.88 -23.80 16.18
N ARG A 42 -6.06 -22.75 16.21
CA ARG A 42 -5.99 -21.78 17.31
C ARG A 42 -6.82 -20.54 17.02
N SER A 43 -7.36 -19.95 18.07
CA SER A 43 -7.93 -18.60 18.03
C SER A 43 -6.83 -17.53 18.07
N LEU A 44 -7.12 -16.31 17.59
CA LEU A 44 -6.18 -15.19 17.68
C LEU A 44 -5.73 -14.88 19.11
N ALA A 45 -6.63 -15.01 20.09
CA ALA A 45 -6.29 -14.78 21.50
C ALA A 45 -5.27 -15.81 22.01
N GLN A 46 -5.40 -17.06 21.60
CA GLN A 46 -4.44 -18.11 21.94
C GLN A 46 -3.08 -17.84 21.27
N ILE A 47 -3.09 -17.43 20.00
CA ILE A 47 -1.85 -17.10 19.28
C ILE A 47 -1.11 -15.96 19.98
N HIS A 48 -1.80 -14.86 20.32
CA HIS A 48 -1.17 -13.76 21.06
C HIS A 48 -0.66 -14.20 22.43
N ALA A 49 -1.42 -15.00 23.18
CA ALA A 49 -0.96 -15.50 24.48
C ALA A 49 0.27 -16.41 24.38
N GLU A 50 0.34 -17.26 23.35
CA GLU A 50 1.50 -18.12 23.07
C GLU A 50 2.72 -17.30 22.65
N MET A 51 2.54 -16.28 21.80
CA MET A 51 3.60 -15.33 21.44
C MET A 51 4.10 -14.56 22.66
N ASP A 52 3.20 -14.07 23.51
CA ASP A 52 3.55 -13.37 24.75
C ASP A 52 4.33 -14.29 25.71
N ALA A 53 3.88 -15.54 25.87
CA ALA A 53 4.57 -16.54 26.70
C ALA A 53 5.96 -16.90 26.15
N ALA A 54 6.15 -16.83 24.83
CA ALA A 54 7.45 -17.02 24.16
C ALA A 54 8.36 -15.77 24.19
N GLY A 55 7.91 -14.65 24.76
CA GLY A 55 8.64 -13.38 24.75
C GLY A 55 8.64 -12.69 23.37
N GLN A 56 7.73 -13.08 22.49
CA GLN A 56 7.61 -12.66 21.09
C GLN A 56 6.42 -11.71 20.86
N ALA A 57 6.00 -10.98 21.90
CA ALA A 57 4.91 -10.01 21.84
C ALA A 57 5.18 -8.93 20.76
N VAL A 58 4.24 -8.72 19.85
CA VAL A 58 4.31 -7.66 18.84
C VAL A 58 3.22 -6.62 19.06
N GLY A 59 3.61 -5.35 19.06
CA GLY A 59 2.67 -4.25 19.17
C GLY A 59 1.88 -4.01 17.89
N ILE A 60 0.56 -3.90 18.02
CA ILE A 60 -0.33 -3.43 16.94
C ILE A 60 -0.04 -1.96 16.53
N PRO A 61 0.20 -1.00 17.47
CA PRO A 61 0.44 0.39 17.11
C PRO A 61 1.59 0.64 16.12
N PRO A 62 2.81 0.07 16.27
CA PRO A 62 3.88 0.29 15.29
C PRO A 62 3.52 -0.27 13.91
N THR A 63 2.85 -1.42 13.82
CA THR A 63 2.38 -1.99 12.55
C THR A 63 1.41 -1.03 11.85
N LEU A 64 0.40 -0.52 12.57
CA LEU A 64 -0.54 0.44 12.00
C LEU A 64 0.14 1.77 11.65
N GLY A 65 1.14 2.21 12.43
CA GLY A 65 1.94 3.39 12.15
C GLY A 65 2.68 3.30 10.81
N ILE A 66 3.29 2.15 10.51
CA ILE A 66 3.95 1.90 9.22
C ILE A 66 2.91 1.89 8.08
N LEU A 67 1.81 1.17 8.26
CA LEU A 67 0.76 1.07 7.23
C LEU A 67 0.06 2.40 6.96
N ALA A 68 0.00 3.31 7.93
CA ALA A 68 -0.58 4.64 7.79
C ALA A 68 0.22 5.58 6.88
N ILE A 69 1.50 5.30 6.63
CA ILE A 69 2.37 6.16 5.77
C ILE A 69 1.74 6.33 4.38
N GLY A 70 1.28 5.24 3.76
CA GLY A 70 0.65 5.28 2.43
C GLY A 70 -0.58 6.20 2.38
N PRO A 71 -1.62 5.95 3.21
CA PRO A 71 -2.80 6.81 3.29
C PRO A 71 -2.49 8.27 3.60
N LEU A 72 -1.53 8.55 4.50
CA LEU A 72 -1.12 9.92 4.82
C LEU A 72 -0.48 10.64 3.62
N LEU A 73 0.39 9.95 2.87
CA LEU A 73 0.96 10.50 1.64
C LEU A 73 -0.11 10.70 0.56
N ALA A 74 -1.06 9.78 0.43
CA ALA A 74 -2.18 9.95 -0.50
C ALA A 74 -3.09 11.15 -0.12
N ALA A 75 -3.29 11.38 1.18
CA ALA A 75 -4.00 12.56 1.67
C ALA A 75 -3.23 13.85 1.35
N ALA A 76 -1.90 13.85 1.49
CA ALA A 76 -1.06 14.98 1.08
C ALA A 76 -1.17 15.27 -0.43
N VAL A 77 -1.25 14.24 -1.27
CA VAL A 77 -1.52 14.39 -2.72
C VAL A 77 -2.87 15.04 -2.97
N LEU A 78 -3.94 14.59 -2.30
CA LEU A 78 -5.27 15.19 -2.40
C LEU A 78 -5.28 16.67 -1.98
N VAL A 79 -4.57 17.01 -0.90
CA VAL A 79 -4.41 18.40 -0.46
C VAL A 79 -3.66 19.22 -1.51
N GLY A 80 -2.57 18.70 -2.07
CA GLY A 80 -1.79 19.35 -3.13
C GLY A 80 -2.64 19.65 -4.37
N VAL A 81 -3.45 18.69 -4.82
CA VAL A 81 -4.39 18.87 -5.94
C VAL A 81 -5.47 19.89 -5.61
N SER A 82 -6.06 19.81 -4.42
CA SER A 82 -7.13 20.71 -3.98
C SER A 82 -6.65 22.17 -3.90
N ARG A 83 -5.38 22.38 -3.56
CA ARG A 83 -4.71 23.68 -3.56
C ARG A 83 -4.20 24.14 -4.94
N GLY A 84 -4.36 23.31 -5.98
CA GLY A 84 -3.95 23.63 -7.35
C GLY A 84 -2.46 23.49 -7.63
N HIS A 85 -1.70 22.83 -6.75
CA HIS A 85 -0.25 22.64 -6.93
C HIS A 85 0.11 21.45 -7.82
N LEU A 86 -0.83 20.53 -8.07
CA LEU A 86 -0.58 19.29 -8.79
C LEU A 86 -1.49 19.15 -10.01
N ALA A 87 -0.89 18.78 -11.14
CA ALA A 87 -1.60 18.41 -12.36
C ALA A 87 -2.15 16.98 -12.29
N ALA A 88 -3.15 16.66 -13.12
CA ALA A 88 -3.77 15.32 -13.16
C ALA A 88 -2.77 14.19 -13.42
N ARG A 89 -1.82 14.38 -14.36
CA ARG A 89 -0.79 13.37 -14.69
C ARG A 89 0.11 13.10 -13.49
N THR A 90 0.62 14.14 -12.83
CA THR A 90 1.45 14.02 -11.63
C THR A 90 0.70 13.31 -10.50
N THR A 91 -0.58 13.66 -10.31
CA THR A 91 -1.45 13.01 -9.32
C THR A 91 -1.57 11.52 -9.57
N ALA A 92 -1.88 11.11 -10.81
CA ALA A 92 -1.98 9.71 -11.18
C ALA A 92 -0.65 8.96 -10.99
N MET A 93 0.47 9.57 -11.37
CA MET A 93 1.80 8.98 -11.18
C MET A 93 2.14 8.80 -9.70
N LEU A 94 1.85 9.79 -8.84
CA LEU A 94 2.08 9.69 -7.40
C LEU A 94 1.22 8.59 -6.77
N THR A 95 -0.06 8.50 -7.12
CA THR A 95 -0.94 7.42 -6.65
C THR A 95 -0.42 6.04 -7.08
N LEU A 96 -0.04 5.88 -8.34
CA LEU A 96 0.51 4.61 -8.85
C LEU A 96 1.83 4.25 -8.17
N ALA A 97 2.70 5.24 -7.93
CA ALA A 97 3.95 5.03 -7.20
C ALA A 97 3.71 4.57 -5.76
N LEU A 98 2.76 5.18 -5.05
CA LEU A 98 2.39 4.76 -3.68
C LEU A 98 1.90 3.31 -3.65
N LEU A 99 1.05 2.91 -4.60
CA LEU A 99 0.56 1.53 -4.68
C LEU A 99 1.65 0.54 -5.11
N ALA A 100 2.54 0.94 -6.02
CA ALA A 100 3.69 0.12 -6.43
C ALA A 100 4.64 -0.16 -5.25
N LEU A 101 4.88 0.83 -4.40
CA LEU A 101 5.65 0.67 -3.16
C LEU A 101 4.87 -0.02 -2.03
N GLY A 102 3.56 -0.24 -2.21
CA GLY A 102 2.70 -0.87 -1.21
C GLY A 102 3.19 -2.25 -0.77
N ALA A 103 3.71 -3.07 -1.69
CA ALA A 103 4.24 -4.40 -1.36
C ALA A 103 5.48 -4.31 -0.45
N PHE A 104 6.34 -3.33 -0.67
CA PHE A 104 7.48 -3.07 0.20
C PHE A 104 7.03 -2.57 1.58
N GLY A 105 6.08 -1.63 1.62
CA GLY A 105 5.49 -1.17 2.88
C GLY A 105 4.82 -2.28 3.68
N TYR A 106 4.09 -3.18 3.00
CA TYR A 106 3.52 -4.40 3.59
C TYR A 106 4.60 -5.31 4.17
N PHE A 107 5.63 -5.64 3.38
CA PHE A 107 6.74 -6.48 3.83
C PHE A 107 7.40 -5.92 5.09
N TRP A 108 7.69 -4.62 5.10
CA TRP A 108 8.32 -3.97 6.25
C TRP A 108 7.42 -4.00 7.50
N ALA A 109 6.11 -3.76 7.33
CA ALA A 109 5.14 -3.81 8.42
C ALA A 109 4.90 -5.23 8.96
N SER A 110 5.00 -6.24 8.09
CA SER A 110 4.75 -7.65 8.42
C SER A 110 5.99 -8.38 8.94
N PHE A 111 7.19 -7.82 8.73
CA PHE A 111 8.45 -8.53 8.98
C PHE A 111 8.58 -9.03 10.42
N MET A 112 8.36 -8.16 11.40
CA MET A 112 8.40 -8.54 12.83
C MET A 112 7.32 -9.56 13.19
N TRP A 113 6.12 -9.43 12.64
CA TRP A 113 5.05 -10.40 12.85
C TRP A 113 5.42 -11.79 12.31
N GLY A 114 5.98 -11.85 11.11
CA GLY A 114 6.42 -13.10 10.50
C GLY A 114 7.53 -13.78 11.30
N MET A 115 8.55 -13.03 11.73
CA MET A 115 9.67 -13.53 12.53
C MET A 115 9.20 -14.05 13.90
N ASN A 116 8.34 -13.30 14.59
CA ASN A 116 7.87 -13.67 15.91
C ASN A 116 6.96 -14.92 15.86
N LEU A 117 6.13 -15.05 14.81
CA LEU A 117 5.37 -16.28 14.56
C LEU A 117 6.29 -17.47 14.23
N ALA A 118 7.34 -17.24 13.44
CA ALA A 118 8.34 -18.25 13.12
C ALA A 118 9.05 -18.77 14.38
N ASP A 119 9.49 -17.87 15.26
CA ASP A 119 10.16 -18.23 16.50
C ASP A 119 9.21 -18.93 17.49
N THR A 120 7.93 -18.54 17.51
CA THR A 120 6.91 -19.15 18.39
C THR A 120 6.54 -20.57 17.96
N TYR A 121 6.41 -20.81 16.65
CA TYR A 121 5.88 -22.07 16.12
C TYR A 121 6.90 -22.95 15.41
N GLY A 122 8.15 -22.51 15.25
CA GLY A 122 9.18 -23.21 14.49
C GLY A 122 8.88 -23.29 12.99
N ILE A 123 8.19 -22.28 12.45
CA ILE A 123 7.78 -22.19 11.04
C ILE A 123 8.63 -21.16 10.27
N GLY A 124 8.42 -21.02 8.96
CA GLY A 124 9.10 -19.97 8.19
C GLY A 124 8.53 -18.58 8.47
N GLY A 125 9.34 -17.52 8.45
CA GLY A 125 8.88 -16.14 8.74
C GLY A 125 8.05 -15.47 7.63
N GLY A 126 7.64 -16.22 6.60
CA GLY A 126 6.90 -15.70 5.46
C GLY A 126 5.38 -15.69 5.68
N ASP A 127 4.67 -15.32 4.61
CA ASP A 127 3.22 -15.43 4.58
C ASP A 127 2.77 -16.90 4.45
N HIS A 128 1.96 -17.33 5.42
CA HIS A 128 1.26 -18.61 5.42
C HIS A 128 -0.13 -18.48 4.78
N SER A 129 -0.72 -17.29 4.86
CA SER A 129 -2.01 -16.98 4.24
C SER A 129 -1.83 -16.55 2.77
N PRO A 130 -2.59 -17.13 1.81
CA PRO A 130 -2.53 -16.74 0.40
C PRO A 130 -3.08 -15.33 0.14
N TRP A 131 -3.72 -14.69 1.13
CA TRP A 131 -4.37 -13.39 1.01
C TRP A 131 -3.40 -12.19 0.97
N ALA A 132 -2.09 -12.44 1.04
CA ALA A 132 -1.07 -11.48 0.64
C ALA A 132 -0.95 -11.32 -0.88
N ARG A 133 -1.31 -12.33 -1.68
CA ARG A 133 -1.18 -12.31 -3.15
C ARG A 133 -1.86 -11.11 -3.83
N PRO A 134 -3.08 -10.69 -3.44
CA PRO A 134 -3.70 -9.49 -3.99
C PRO A 134 -2.87 -8.22 -3.78
N LEU A 135 -2.17 -8.07 -2.64
CA LEU A 135 -1.31 -6.92 -2.35
C LEU A 135 -0.17 -6.85 -3.37
N TYR A 136 0.54 -7.97 -3.57
CA TYR A 136 1.60 -8.07 -4.57
C TYR A 136 1.11 -7.83 -5.99
N ALA A 137 -0.06 -8.37 -6.35
CA ALA A 137 -0.66 -8.18 -7.66
C ALA A 137 -1.00 -6.70 -7.93
N VAL A 138 -1.60 -6.02 -6.95
CA VAL A 138 -1.94 -4.58 -7.06
C VAL A 138 -0.67 -3.74 -7.18
N SER A 139 0.37 -4.02 -6.39
CA SER A 139 1.64 -3.30 -6.49
C SER A 139 2.31 -3.51 -7.84
N LEU A 140 2.35 -4.74 -8.35
CA LEU A 140 2.91 -5.03 -9.68
C LEU A 140 2.12 -4.33 -10.78
N ALA A 141 0.78 -4.42 -10.77
CA ALA A 141 -0.08 -3.75 -11.73
C ALA A 141 0.11 -2.21 -11.70
N SER A 142 0.28 -1.65 -10.50
CA SER A 142 0.53 -0.22 -10.31
C SER A 142 1.89 0.22 -10.85
N LEU A 143 2.92 -0.62 -10.67
CA LEU A 143 4.24 -0.38 -11.26
C LEU A 143 4.19 -0.38 -12.79
N VAL A 144 3.52 -1.37 -13.39
CA VAL A 144 3.31 -1.43 -14.84
C VAL A 144 2.54 -0.20 -15.32
N GLY A 145 1.47 0.18 -14.62
CA GLY A 145 0.68 1.38 -14.91
C GLY A 145 1.52 2.66 -14.81
N LEU A 146 2.37 2.79 -13.79
CA LEU A 146 3.27 3.92 -13.62
C LEU A 146 4.22 4.07 -14.81
N ILE A 147 4.86 2.97 -15.22
CA ILE A 147 5.75 2.94 -16.39
C ILE A 147 4.99 3.34 -17.65
N ALA A 148 3.79 2.78 -17.86
CA ALA A 148 2.96 3.09 -19.03
C ALA A 148 2.60 4.59 -19.10
N VAL A 149 2.16 5.18 -17.98
CA VAL A 149 1.82 6.62 -17.90
C VAL A 149 3.05 7.50 -18.12
N ALA A 150 4.20 7.11 -17.56
CA ALA A 150 5.46 7.84 -17.75
C ALA A 150 5.87 7.84 -19.23
N VAL A 151 5.92 6.68 -19.87
CA VAL A 151 6.30 6.50 -21.29
C VAL A 151 5.31 7.22 -22.21
N ALA A 152 4.00 7.03 -22.02
CA ALA A 152 2.98 7.67 -22.86
C ALA A 152 3.09 9.20 -22.84
N GLY A 153 3.41 9.76 -21.68
CA GLY A 153 3.60 11.19 -21.57
C GLY A 153 4.89 11.69 -22.23
N VAL A 154 6.02 10.97 -22.11
CA VAL A 154 7.24 11.30 -22.87
C VAL A 154 6.99 11.29 -24.38
N VAL A 155 6.25 10.30 -24.88
CA VAL A 155 5.88 10.19 -26.29
C VAL A 155 4.99 11.37 -26.72
N ARG A 156 4.04 11.78 -25.88
CA ARG A 156 3.15 12.92 -26.16
C ARG A 156 3.90 14.24 -26.18
N ASP A 157 4.81 14.45 -25.23
CA ASP A 157 5.61 15.67 -25.10
C ASP A 157 6.55 15.83 -26.31
N ARG A 158 7.07 14.72 -26.87
CA ARG A 158 7.88 14.71 -28.11
C ARG A 158 7.09 14.99 -29.40
N ARG A 159 5.78 14.75 -29.41
CA ARG A 159 4.92 14.95 -30.58
C ARG A 159 4.28 16.35 -30.61
N ALA A 160 4.44 17.14 -29.55
CA ALA A 160 3.98 18.52 -29.55
C ALA A 160 4.84 19.32 -30.55
N PRO A 161 4.24 19.97 -31.58
CA PRO A 161 5.00 20.75 -32.54
C PRO A 161 5.78 21.85 -31.81
N ALA A 162 7.05 22.04 -32.17
CA ALA A 162 7.79 23.22 -31.78
C ALA A 162 6.99 24.43 -32.30
N SER A 163 6.43 25.23 -31.40
CA SER A 163 5.87 26.52 -31.78
C SER A 163 7.03 27.34 -32.35
N VAL A 164 7.03 27.47 -33.68
CA VAL A 164 7.96 28.33 -34.41
C VAL A 164 7.74 29.75 -33.88
N VAL A 165 8.74 30.28 -33.20
CA VAL A 165 8.91 31.71 -32.92
C VAL A 165 9.87 32.25 -33.95
#